data_AF-A0A538SLZ2-F1
#
_entry.id   AF-A0A538SLZ2-F1
#
_cell.length_a   1.000
_cell.length_b   1.000
_cell.length_c   1.000
_cell.angle_alpha   90.00
_cell.angle_beta   90.00
_cell.angle_gamma   90.00
#
_symmetry.space_group_name_H-M   'P 1'
#
loop_
_entity.id
_entity.type
_entity.pdbx_description
1 polymer ?
#
loop_
_entity_poly.entity_id
_entity_poly.type
_entity_poly.pdbx_seq_one_letter_code
_entity_poly.pdbx_strand_id
1 'polypeptide(L)'
;MKQAPLTLRRWRRVEYERLVDLGAFDDDEPVELIGGQLIVAEPKGSEHATGVEMAGDALRAALPAGWIVRGQNPVSLDDESDTGA
;
A
#
# COMPACT_ATOMS: atom_id res chain seq x y z
N MET A 1 17.55 34.07 -11.83
CA MET A 1 18.02 32.76 -11.34
C MET A 1 17.49 31.69 -12.28
N LYS A 2 18.34 30.79 -12.81
CA LYS A 2 17.86 29.64 -13.60
C LYS A 2 17.30 28.63 -12.61
N GLN A 3 15.98 28.43 -12.61
CA GLN A 3 15.35 27.40 -11.81
C GLN A 3 15.75 26.05 -12.39
N ALA A 4 16.35 25.19 -11.57
CA ALA A 4 16.59 23.81 -11.95
C ALA A 4 15.25 23.13 -12.30
N PRO A 5 15.22 22.17 -13.25
CA PRO A 5 14.01 21.46 -13.59
C PRO A 5 13.37 20.87 -12.34
N LEU A 6 12.05 21.03 -12.21
CA LEU A 6 11.29 20.42 -11.13
C LEU A 6 11.51 18.91 -11.18
N THR A 7 12.14 18.38 -10.15
CA THR A 7 12.47 16.96 -10.03
C THR A 7 11.71 16.41 -8.83
N LEU A 8 10.96 15.33 -9.04
CA LEU A 8 10.26 14.66 -7.94
C LEU A 8 11.29 13.98 -7.03
N ARG A 9 11.22 14.27 -5.73
CA ARG A 9 12.01 13.57 -4.72
C ARG A 9 11.27 12.29 -4.32
N ARG A 10 11.97 11.16 -4.34
CA ARG A 10 11.45 9.89 -3.83
C ARG A 10 11.50 9.86 -2.30
N TRP A 11 10.46 9.30 -1.70
CA TRP A 11 10.35 9.02 -0.27
C TRP A 11 10.92 7.65 0.04
N ARG A 12 11.52 7.52 1.21
CA ARG A 12 11.88 6.22 1.79
C ARG A 12 10.88 5.84 2.86
N ARG A 13 10.76 4.55 3.14
CA ARG A 13 9.88 4.03 4.17
C ARG A 13 10.10 4.68 5.54
N VAL A 14 11.35 4.83 5.96
CA VAL A 14 11.69 5.48 7.23
C VAL A 14 11.24 6.94 7.32
N GLU A 15 11.04 7.61 6.17
CA GLU A 15 10.50 8.97 6.13
C GLU A 15 8.98 8.94 6.21
N TYR A 16 8.35 7.98 5.54
CA TYR A 16 6.91 7.75 5.59
C TYR A 16 6.44 7.34 7.00
N GLU A 17 7.10 6.36 7.64
CA GLU A 17 6.81 5.94 9.02
C GLU A 17 6.87 7.13 9.98
N ARG A 18 7.86 8.01 9.82
CA ARG A 18 7.95 9.24 10.63
C ARG A 18 6.82 10.21 10.39
N LEU A 19 6.31 10.31 9.16
CA LEU A 19 5.15 11.15 8.86
C LEU A 19 3.88 10.60 9.54
N VAL A 20 3.71 9.28 9.51
CA VAL A 20 2.64 8.59 10.23
C VAL A 20 2.76 8.85 11.74
N ASP A 21 3.95 8.64 12.33
CA ASP A 21 4.19 8.88 13.76
C ASP A 21 3.94 10.34 14.19
N LEU A 22 4.13 11.29 13.28
CA LEU A 22 3.89 12.71 13.50
C LEU A 22 2.43 13.13 13.29
N GLY A 23 1.55 12.22 12.86
CA GLY A 23 0.15 12.53 12.53
C GLY A 23 0.03 13.46 11.32
N ALA A 24 0.90 13.28 10.32
CA ALA A 24 0.89 14.12 9.11
C ALA A 24 -0.28 13.81 8.16
N PHE A 25 -0.96 12.67 8.37
CA PHE A 25 -2.13 12.22 7.62
C PHE A 25 -3.31 12.11 8.59
N ASP A 26 -4.53 12.36 8.11
CA ASP A 26 -5.72 12.10 8.92
C ASP A 26 -5.85 10.59 9.21
N ASP A 27 -6.47 10.22 10.34
CA ASP A 27 -6.60 8.81 10.79
C ASP A 27 -7.27 7.89 9.73
N ASP A 28 -8.07 8.47 8.83
CA ASP A 28 -8.77 7.77 7.75
C ASP A 28 -8.21 8.12 6.36
N GLU A 29 -7.09 8.85 6.26
CA GLU A 29 -6.48 9.20 4.97
C GLU A 29 -5.74 7.99 4.39
N PRO A 30 -6.21 7.41 3.27
CA PRO A 30 -5.69 6.13 2.82
C PRO A 30 -4.41 6.36 1.98
N VAL A 31 -3.31 6.78 2.59
CA VAL A 31 -2.03 7.06 1.90
C VAL A 31 -1.07 5.89 2.00
N GLU A 32 -0.65 5.36 0.85
CA GLU A 32 0.35 4.29 0.72
C GLU A 32 1.65 4.82 0.11
N LEU A 33 2.79 4.23 0.49
CA LEU A 33 4.08 4.48 -0.15
C LEU A 33 4.33 3.43 -1.23
N ILE A 34 4.42 3.83 -2.49
CA ILE A 34 4.65 2.90 -3.62
C ILE A 34 5.78 3.45 -4.50
N GLY A 35 6.89 2.72 -4.62
CA GLY A 35 8.02 3.13 -5.47
C GLY A 35 8.62 4.49 -5.10
N GLY A 36 8.56 4.86 -3.83
CA GLY A 36 9.00 6.16 -3.32
C GLY A 36 8.04 7.31 -3.58
N GLN A 37 6.78 7.03 -3.89
CA GLN A 37 5.72 8.03 -4.07
C GLN A 37 4.61 7.80 -3.03
N LEU A 38 4.09 8.88 -2.45
CA LEU A 38 2.89 8.82 -1.61
C LEU A 38 1.66 8.86 -2.53
N ILE A 39 0.83 7.84 -2.45
CA ILE A 39 -0.33 7.63 -3.32
C ILE A 39 -1.57 7.42 -2.45
N VAL A 40 -2.68 8.05 -2.82
CA VAL A 40 -3.98 7.79 -2.20
C VAL A 40 -4.49 6.44 -2.73
N ALA A 41 -4.67 5.47 -1.84
CA ALA A 41 -5.20 4.16 -2.15
C ALA A 41 -6.67 4.26 -2.58
N GLU A 42 -7.07 3.32 -3.44
CA GLU A 42 -8.44 3.27 -3.91
C GLU A 42 -9.42 2.89 -2.79
N PRO A 43 -10.60 3.54 -2.71
CA PRO A 43 -11.63 3.15 -1.75
C PRO A 43 -12.08 1.71 -1.97
N LYS A 44 -11.92 0.86 -0.95
CA LYS A 44 -12.35 -0.56 -0.99
C LYS A 44 -13.84 -0.68 -0.68
N GLY A 45 -14.68 -0.55 -1.71
CA GLY A 45 -16.13 -0.73 -1.62
C GLY A 45 -16.59 -2.19 -1.54
N SER A 46 -17.91 -2.42 -1.40
CA SER A 46 -18.51 -3.76 -1.29
C SER A 46 -18.18 -4.69 -2.47
N GLU A 47 -18.17 -4.17 -3.69
CA GLU A 47 -17.82 -4.94 -4.90
C GLU A 47 -16.36 -5.40 -4.87
N HIS A 48 -15.46 -4.51 -4.43
CA HIS A 48 -14.04 -4.82 -4.26
C HIS A 48 -13.85 -5.92 -3.20
N ALA A 49 -14.48 -5.77 -2.04
CA ALA A 49 -14.43 -6.78 -0.98
C ALA A 49 -14.94 -8.15 -1.47
N THR A 50 -16.05 -8.15 -2.21
CA THR A 50 -16.62 -9.37 -2.81
C THR A 50 -15.65 -10.02 -3.80
N GLY A 51 -15.01 -9.22 -4.67
CA GLY A 51 -14.02 -9.72 -5.62
C GLY A 51 -12.79 -10.33 -4.93
N VAL A 52 -12.29 -9.70 -3.86
CA VAL A 52 -11.16 -10.21 -3.07
C VAL A 52 -11.51 -11.56 -2.43
N GLU A 53 -12.68 -11.69 -1.82
CA GLU A 53 -13.11 -12.95 -1.19
C GLU A 53 -13.30 -14.07 -2.22
N MET A 54 -14.00 -13.79 -3.33
CA MET A 54 -14.19 -14.77 -4.40
C MET A 54 -12.86 -15.26 -5.00
N ALA A 55 -11.91 -14.36 -5.21
CA ALA A 55 -10.56 -14.72 -5.67
C ALA A 55 -9.81 -15.54 -4.61
N GLY A 56 -9.93 -15.16 -3.34
CA GLY A 56 -9.34 -15.89 -2.22
C GLY A 56 -9.85 -17.33 -2.13
N ASP A 57 -11.16 -17.53 -2.25
CA ASP A 57 -11.79 -18.84 -2.22
C ASP A 57 -11.38 -19.71 -3.40
N ALA A 58 -11.34 -19.13 -4.61
CA ALA A 58 -10.86 -19.85 -5.79
C ALA A 58 -9.40 -20.30 -5.64
N LEU A 59 -8.53 -19.46 -5.08
CA LEU A 59 -7.12 -19.80 -4.83
C LEU A 59 -6.97 -20.88 -3.75
N ARG A 60 -7.73 -20.80 -2.66
CA ARG A 60 -7.72 -21.84 -1.60
C ARG A 60 -8.17 -23.19 -2.12
N ALA A 61 -9.14 -23.23 -3.03
CA ALA A 61 -9.60 -24.46 -3.65
C ALA A 61 -8.57 -25.08 -4.61
N ALA A 62 -7.74 -24.25 -5.26
CA ALA A 62 -6.76 -24.70 -6.24
C ALA A 62 -5.39 -25.10 -5.66
N LEU A 63 -4.99 -24.50 -4.53
CA LEU A 63 -3.67 -24.70 -3.93
C LEU A 63 -3.63 -25.90 -2.97
N PRO A 64 -2.55 -26.69 -2.96
CA PRO A 64 -2.42 -27.83 -2.06
C PRO A 64 -2.14 -27.39 -0.61
N ALA A 65 -2.22 -28.34 0.31
CA ALA A 65 -1.88 -28.12 1.72
C ALA A 65 -0.45 -27.55 1.87
N GLY A 66 -0.29 -26.62 2.81
CA GLY A 66 0.98 -25.92 3.08
C GLY A 66 1.08 -24.52 2.48
N TRP A 67 0.13 -24.10 1.65
CA TRP A 67 0.04 -22.73 1.13
C TRP A 67 -0.85 -21.85 1.99
N ILE A 68 -0.50 -20.57 2.10
CA ILE A 68 -1.27 -19.54 2.79
C ILE A 68 -1.74 -18.51 1.77
N VAL A 69 -3.06 -18.39 1.60
CA VAL A 69 -3.68 -17.33 0.78
C VAL A 69 -3.91 -16.11 1.67
N ARG A 70 -3.14 -15.03 1.42
CA ARG A 70 -3.29 -13.74 2.12
C ARG A 70 -3.99 -12.73 1.21
N GLY A 71 -5.22 -12.35 1.54
CA GLY A 71 -5.96 -11.32 0.82
C GLY A 71 -5.57 -9.92 1.29
N GLN A 72 -4.99 -9.11 0.41
CA GLN A 72 -4.77 -7.65 0.54
C GLN A 72 -4.29 -7.12 1.90
N ASN A 73 -3.52 -7.91 2.64
CA ASN A 73 -2.89 -7.44 3.87
C ASN A 73 -1.70 -6.54 3.52
N PRO A 74 -1.39 -5.54 4.37
CA PRO A 74 -0.18 -4.74 4.23
C PRO A 74 1.06 -5.61 4.01
N VAL A 75 1.86 -5.22 3.02
CA VAL A 75 3.12 -5.87 2.73
C VAL A 75 4.19 -4.84 2.40
N SER A 76 5.24 -4.94 3.19
CA SER A 76 6.48 -4.25 3.01
C SER A 76 7.35 -4.97 1.98
N LEU A 77 7.47 -4.43 0.77
CA LEU A 77 8.26 -5.06 -0.31
C LEU A 77 9.74 -4.67 -0.26
N ASP A 78 10.01 -3.37 -0.08
CA ASP A 78 11.35 -2.80 -0.02
C ASP A 78 11.35 -1.43 0.70
N ASP A 79 12.51 -0.80 0.81
CA ASP A 79 12.67 0.52 1.45
C ASP A 79 11.91 1.66 0.74
N GLU A 80 11.33 1.40 -0.44
CA GLU A 80 10.59 2.36 -1.23
C GLU A 80 9.09 2.04 -1.32
N SER A 81 8.61 0.95 -0.71
CA SER A 81 7.22 0.49 -0.82
C SER A 81 6.69 -0.05 0.51
N ASP A 82 5.58 0.52 0.97
CA ASP A 82 4.82 0.07 2.14
C ASP A 82 3.32 0.37 1.97
N THR A 83 2.48 -0.62 2.27
CA THR A 83 1.01 -0.56 2.10
C THR A 83 0.28 -0.64 3.44
N GLY A 84 0.93 -0.16 4.52
CA GLY A 84 0.54 -0.42 5.90
C GLY A 84 0.23 0.77 6.79
N ALA A 85 -0.10 1.96 6.25
CA ALA A 85 -0.80 2.98 7.06
C ALA A 85 -2.22 2.53 7.38
#